data_AF-A0A8S8YKX0-F1
#
_entry.id   AF-A0A8S8YKX0-F1
#
_cell.length_a   1.000
_cell.length_b   1.000
_cell.length_c   1.000
_cell.angle_alpha   90.00
_cell.angle_beta   90.00
_cell.angle_gamma   90.00
#
_symmetry.space_group_name_H-M   'P 1'
#
loop_
_entity.id
_entity.type
_entity.pdbx_description
1 polymer ?
#
loop_
_entity_poly.entity_id
_entity_poly.type
_entity_poly.pdbx_seq_one_letter_code
_entity_poly.pdbx_strand_id
1 'polypeptide(L)'
;MRILALNHNQYAVAAIAVTLCLAGFYTIIDAGLSTTESGGFEPAGSDVIISDAEAQQTGRDSDGDGLPDRMEQTLYGTDDNNPDTDGDGLEDGWEVANGLDPLDSGEPDDRDIENTNADGEDAGEQNETFPDPDNGPYGDPDRDGLTNEQEAAIGTNPTASDSDGDGLNDRWESLYTETVQTPQGPVTLLDPLNPNWGCPLLTPQVEAEMQVIIGTSTWNSYQLVQTAIIPVIQF
;
A
#
# COMPACT_ATOMS: atom_id res chain seq x y z
N MET A 1 25.70 -44.01 -45.50
CA MET A 1 25.51 -42.79 -44.67
C MET A 1 26.15 -43.08 -43.32
N ARG A 2 27.34 -42.52 -43.03
CA ARG A 2 28.05 -42.76 -41.76
C ARG A 2 27.39 -41.93 -40.67
N ILE A 3 26.79 -42.58 -39.67
CA ILE A 3 26.35 -41.92 -38.43
C ILE A 3 27.61 -41.75 -37.57
N LEU A 4 28.11 -40.53 -37.41
CA LEU A 4 29.16 -40.25 -36.43
C LEU A 4 28.54 -40.31 -35.03
N ALA A 5 28.86 -41.34 -34.26
CA ALA A 5 28.54 -41.39 -32.85
C ALA A 5 29.47 -40.42 -32.10
N LEU A 6 28.88 -39.45 -31.39
CA LEU A 6 29.62 -38.50 -30.55
C LEU A 6 30.20 -39.20 -29.32
N ASN A 7 31.27 -38.67 -28.72
CA ASN A 7 31.77 -39.18 -27.43
C ASN A 7 30.89 -38.64 -26.27
N HIS A 8 30.90 -39.30 -25.10
CA HIS A 8 30.05 -38.96 -23.95
C HIS A 8 30.10 -37.48 -23.57
N ASN A 9 31.30 -36.88 -23.59
CA ASN A 9 31.50 -35.47 -23.26
C ASN A 9 30.93 -34.52 -24.35
N GLN A 10 30.86 -34.97 -25.61
CA GLN A 10 30.27 -34.19 -26.69
C GLN A 10 28.73 -34.26 -26.66
N TYR A 11 28.16 -35.38 -26.20
CA TYR A 11 26.73 -35.45 -25.91
C TYR A 11 26.33 -34.54 -24.75
N ALA A 12 27.16 -34.43 -23.70
CA ALA A 12 26.90 -33.53 -22.58
C ALA A 12 26.90 -32.05 -23.01
N VAL A 13 27.87 -31.63 -23.82
CA VAL A 13 27.92 -30.26 -24.35
C VAL A 13 26.74 -29.97 -25.29
N ALA A 14 26.37 -30.93 -26.14
CA ALA A 14 25.19 -30.80 -26.99
C ALA A 14 23.89 -30.68 -26.17
N ALA A 15 23.75 -31.46 -25.10
CA ALA A 15 22.58 -31.40 -24.22
C ALA A 15 22.45 -30.03 -23.54
N ILE A 16 23.55 -29.49 -22.98
CA ILE A 16 23.58 -28.19 -22.32
C ILE A 16 23.28 -27.05 -23.31
N ALA A 17 23.84 -27.11 -24.52
CA ALA A 17 23.58 -26.10 -25.56
C ALA A 17 22.11 -26.10 -26.00
N VAL A 18 21.48 -27.28 -26.09
CA VAL A 18 20.05 -27.40 -26.44
C VAL A 18 19.17 -26.87 -25.31
N THR A 19 19.46 -27.17 -24.04
CA THR A 19 18.69 -26.61 -22.92
C THR A 19 18.83 -25.10 -22.79
N LEU A 20 20.03 -24.54 -23.00
CA LEU A 20 20.22 -23.08 -23.00
C LEU A 20 19.51 -22.39 -24.17
N CYS A 21 19.51 -22.99 -25.36
CA CYS A 21 18.71 -22.47 -26.48
C CYS A 21 17.21 -22.57 -26.19
N LEU A 22 16.72 -23.70 -25.67
CA LEU A 22 15.29 -23.88 -25.39
C LEU A 22 14.79 -22.94 -24.27
N ALA A 23 15.60 -22.74 -23.23
CA ALA A 23 15.31 -21.78 -22.16
C ALA A 23 15.30 -20.34 -22.67
N GLY A 24 16.24 -19.97 -23.56
CA GLY A 24 16.27 -18.66 -24.21
C GLY A 24 15.08 -18.41 -25.16
N PHE A 25 14.52 -19.44 -25.79
CA PHE A 25 13.30 -19.31 -26.58
C PHE A 25 12.05 -19.14 -25.70
N TYR A 26 11.97 -19.80 -24.54
CA TYR A 26 10.82 -19.68 -23.64
C TYR A 26 10.69 -18.28 -23.02
N THR A 27 11.79 -17.62 -22.68
CA THR A 27 11.77 -16.25 -22.13
C THR A 27 11.45 -15.18 -23.19
N ILE A 28 11.68 -15.45 -24.48
CA ILE A 28 11.32 -14.54 -25.57
C ILE A 28 9.86 -14.70 -25.97
N ILE A 29 9.28 -15.90 -25.85
CA ILE A 29 7.87 -16.13 -26.19
C ILE A 29 6.94 -15.53 -25.11
N ASP A 30 7.33 -15.49 -23.85
CA ASP A 30 6.54 -14.83 -22.79
C ASP A 30 6.60 -13.29 -22.88
N ALA A 31 7.73 -12.73 -23.32
CA ALA A 31 7.85 -11.30 -23.60
C ALA A 31 7.26 -10.86 -24.96
N GLY A 32 7.05 -11.80 -25.88
CA GLY A 32 6.50 -11.57 -27.23
C GLY A 32 5.04 -11.98 -27.41
N LEU A 33 4.45 -12.68 -26.44
CA LEU A 33 3.02 -13.00 -26.36
C LEU A 33 2.32 -12.16 -25.28
N SER A 34 2.79 -10.94 -25.08
CA SER A 34 1.94 -9.87 -24.57
C SER A 34 1.65 -8.92 -25.73
N THR A 35 0.42 -9.04 -26.24
CA THR A 35 -0.21 -8.20 -27.27
C THR A 35 0.37 -8.30 -28.69
N THR A 36 -0.27 -9.07 -29.58
CA THR A 36 -0.65 -8.65 -30.96
C THR A 36 -1.27 -9.81 -31.76
N GLU A 37 -2.56 -9.66 -32.03
CA GLU A 37 -3.30 -9.95 -33.27
C GLU A 37 -3.14 -11.29 -34.01
N SER A 38 -4.05 -12.25 -33.74
CA SER A 38 -4.66 -13.08 -34.82
C SER A 38 -5.99 -13.75 -34.47
N GLY A 39 -6.66 -13.34 -33.39
CA GLY A 39 -8.07 -13.66 -33.16
C GLY A 39 -8.92 -12.55 -33.77
N GLY A 40 -9.71 -12.87 -34.80
CA GLY A 40 -10.61 -11.92 -35.46
C GLY A 40 -11.77 -11.46 -34.58
N PHE A 41 -11.46 -10.75 -33.50
CA PHE A 41 -12.40 -9.98 -32.70
C PHE A 41 -12.18 -8.53 -33.07
N GLU A 42 -13.23 -7.85 -33.54
CA GLU A 42 -13.16 -6.41 -33.75
C GLU A 42 -12.93 -5.73 -32.39
N PRO A 43 -12.03 -4.73 -32.31
CA PRO A 43 -11.86 -3.95 -31.09
C PRO A 43 -13.15 -3.18 -30.83
N ALA A 44 -13.77 -3.42 -29.67
CA ALA A 44 -14.92 -2.65 -29.17
C ALA A 44 -14.59 -1.18 -28.84
N GLY A 45 -13.41 -0.69 -29.24
CA GLY A 45 -12.92 0.67 -28.97
C GLY A 45 -13.26 1.71 -30.05
N SER A 46 -13.99 1.36 -31.11
CA SER A 46 -14.28 2.30 -32.21
C SER A 46 -15.67 2.96 -32.16
N ASP A 47 -16.53 2.58 -31.22
CA ASP A 47 -17.84 3.21 -31.01
C ASP A 47 -17.90 4.12 -29.78
N VAL A 48 -16.80 4.27 -29.03
CA VAL A 48 -16.69 5.30 -27.99
C VAL A 48 -16.13 6.55 -28.64
N ILE A 49 -17.03 7.43 -29.08
CA ILE A 49 -16.72 8.84 -29.25
C ILE A 49 -16.23 9.34 -27.89
N ILE A 50 -14.91 9.44 -27.73
CA ILE A 50 -14.30 10.12 -26.58
C ILE A 50 -14.63 11.61 -26.76
N SER A 51 -15.77 12.01 -26.22
CA SER A 51 -16.05 13.40 -25.92
C SER A 51 -15.31 13.73 -24.63
N ASP A 52 -14.20 14.44 -24.75
CA ASP A 52 -13.54 15.28 -23.75
C ASP A 52 -14.13 15.23 -22.32
N ALA A 53 -13.78 14.16 -21.58
CA ALA A 53 -13.70 14.05 -20.13
C ALA A 53 -13.45 12.58 -19.81
N GLU A 54 -12.19 12.17 -19.63
CA GLU A 54 -11.86 10.98 -18.84
C GLU A 54 -12.25 11.25 -17.38
N ALA A 55 -13.56 11.29 -17.11
CA ALA A 55 -14.04 10.70 -15.88
C ALA A 55 -13.79 9.21 -16.07
N GLN A 56 -12.79 8.67 -15.36
CA GLN A 56 -12.85 7.29 -14.90
C GLN A 56 -14.30 7.06 -14.53
N GLN A 57 -15.03 6.22 -15.28
CA GLN A 57 -16.38 5.88 -14.88
C GLN A 57 -16.20 5.01 -13.65
N THR A 58 -15.97 5.68 -12.51
CA THR A 58 -16.18 5.13 -11.20
C THR A 58 -17.55 4.47 -11.30
N GLY A 59 -17.65 3.25 -10.81
CA GLY A 59 -18.97 2.63 -10.68
C GLY A 59 -19.89 3.62 -9.99
N ARG A 60 -21.20 3.40 -10.13
CA ARG A 60 -22.10 4.06 -9.20
C ARG A 60 -21.59 3.77 -7.78
N ASP A 61 -21.56 4.81 -6.98
CA ASP A 61 -21.16 4.87 -5.59
C ASP A 61 -22.30 5.65 -4.93
N SER A 62 -23.15 4.93 -4.22
CA SER A 62 -24.51 5.35 -3.86
C SER A 62 -24.56 6.05 -2.50
N ASP A 63 -23.64 5.77 -1.59
CA ASP A 63 -23.44 6.46 -0.32
C ASP A 63 -22.24 7.42 -0.31
N GLY A 64 -21.29 7.27 -1.23
CA GLY A 64 -20.23 8.25 -1.48
C GLY A 64 -19.01 8.10 -0.58
N ASP A 65 -18.75 6.91 -0.05
CA ASP A 65 -17.61 6.57 0.80
C ASP A 65 -16.31 6.27 0.01
N GLY A 66 -16.42 6.21 -1.33
CA GLY A 66 -15.31 5.92 -2.23
C GLY A 66 -15.19 4.44 -2.63
N LEU A 67 -16.04 3.56 -2.12
CA LEU A 67 -16.18 2.16 -2.53
C LEU A 67 -17.32 2.04 -3.55
N PRO A 68 -17.08 1.60 -4.80
CA PRO A 68 -18.16 1.53 -5.78
C PRO A 68 -19.18 0.42 -5.45
N ASP A 69 -20.50 0.67 -5.62
CA ASP A 69 -21.64 -0.26 -5.41
C ASP A 69 -21.35 -1.71 -5.86
N ARG A 70 -20.64 -1.84 -6.98
CA ARG A 70 -20.30 -3.14 -7.55
C ARG A 70 -19.28 -3.90 -6.68
N MET A 71 -18.26 -3.22 -6.17
CA MET A 71 -17.24 -3.84 -5.31
C MET A 71 -17.85 -4.21 -3.96
N GLU A 72 -18.66 -3.32 -3.39
CA GLU A 72 -19.42 -3.56 -2.17
C GLU A 72 -20.22 -4.87 -2.26
N GLN A 73 -21.11 -4.99 -3.25
CA GLN A 73 -21.96 -6.18 -3.38
C GLN A 73 -21.23 -7.47 -3.79
N THR A 74 -20.09 -7.38 -4.51
CA THR A 74 -19.47 -8.57 -5.13
C THR A 74 -18.17 -9.05 -4.50
N LEU A 75 -17.48 -8.19 -3.76
CA LEU A 75 -16.17 -8.48 -3.18
C LEU A 75 -16.18 -8.35 -1.65
N TYR A 76 -16.70 -7.24 -1.12
CA TYR A 76 -16.58 -6.91 0.31
C TYR A 76 -17.80 -7.32 1.13
N GLY A 77 -19.00 -7.33 0.53
CA GLY A 77 -20.24 -7.68 1.23
C GLY A 77 -20.85 -6.54 2.04
N THR A 78 -20.40 -5.30 1.81
CA THR A 78 -20.91 -4.06 2.42
C THR A 78 -22.25 -3.63 1.81
N ASP A 79 -22.98 -2.74 2.49
CA ASP A 79 -24.26 -2.19 2.03
C ASP A 79 -24.05 -0.93 1.22
N ASP A 80 -24.33 -0.99 -0.09
CA ASP A 80 -24.15 0.10 -1.05
C ASP A 80 -24.98 1.37 -0.80
N ASN A 81 -25.69 1.49 0.32
CA ASN A 81 -26.37 2.71 0.72
C ASN A 81 -25.98 3.15 2.14
N ASN A 82 -24.97 2.52 2.72
CA ASN A 82 -24.49 2.78 4.06
C ASN A 82 -22.96 2.86 4.06
N PRO A 83 -22.39 4.05 4.19
CA PRO A 83 -20.95 4.28 4.04
C PRO A 83 -20.08 3.67 5.15
N ASP A 84 -20.69 3.02 6.16
CA ASP A 84 -20.09 2.46 7.38
C ASP A 84 -20.95 1.24 7.76
N THR A 85 -20.66 0.08 7.15
CA THR A 85 -21.53 -1.10 7.18
C THR A 85 -21.59 -1.74 8.56
N ASP A 86 -20.48 -1.80 9.28
CA ASP A 86 -20.41 -2.38 10.62
C ASP A 86 -20.79 -1.39 11.73
N GLY A 87 -20.80 -0.09 11.43
CA GLY A 87 -21.27 0.98 12.29
C GLY A 87 -20.26 1.41 13.35
N ASP A 88 -18.97 1.21 13.12
CA ASP A 88 -17.90 1.54 14.07
C ASP A 88 -17.39 2.99 13.96
N GLY A 89 -17.75 3.68 12.87
CA GLY A 89 -17.40 5.06 12.58
C GLY A 89 -16.26 5.25 11.58
N LEU A 90 -15.68 4.17 11.05
CA LEU A 90 -14.83 4.17 9.87
C LEU A 90 -15.70 3.99 8.60
N GLU A 91 -15.26 4.56 7.48
CA GLU A 91 -15.99 4.40 6.21
C GLU A 91 -15.49 3.14 5.49
N ASP A 92 -16.41 2.33 4.93
CA ASP A 92 -16.07 1.04 4.31
C ASP A 92 -14.99 1.21 3.22
N GLY A 93 -15.12 2.25 2.40
CA GLY A 93 -14.16 2.62 1.38
C GLY A 93 -12.78 3.01 1.92
N TRP A 94 -12.71 3.64 3.10
CA TRP A 94 -11.44 3.95 3.75
C TRP A 94 -10.77 2.70 4.30
N GLU A 95 -11.53 1.84 4.97
CA GLU A 95 -11.04 0.57 5.52
C GLU A 95 -10.47 -0.32 4.42
N VAL A 96 -11.23 -0.50 3.33
CA VAL A 96 -10.80 -1.28 2.17
C VAL A 96 -9.55 -0.69 1.51
N ALA A 97 -9.44 0.63 1.42
CA ALA A 97 -8.27 1.29 0.83
C ALA A 97 -7.01 1.07 1.67
N ASN A 98 -7.16 0.90 2.99
CA ASN A 98 -6.08 0.72 3.95
C ASN A 98 -5.84 -0.74 4.36
N GLY A 99 -6.63 -1.68 3.85
CA GLY A 99 -6.45 -3.11 4.09
C GLY A 99 -7.08 -3.62 5.39
N LEU A 100 -8.00 -2.86 5.98
CA LEU A 100 -8.87 -3.29 7.07
C LEU A 100 -10.11 -4.02 6.51
N ASP A 101 -10.87 -4.66 7.40
CA ASP A 101 -12.10 -5.38 7.05
C ASP A 101 -13.35 -4.53 7.39
N PRO A 102 -14.12 -4.03 6.39
CA PRO A 102 -15.27 -3.13 6.58
C PRO A 102 -16.51 -3.79 7.20
N LEU A 103 -16.38 -5.06 7.59
CA LEU A 103 -17.42 -5.82 8.29
C LEU A 103 -17.01 -6.15 9.73
N ASP A 104 -15.85 -5.68 10.19
CA ASP A 104 -15.26 -6.00 11.48
C ASP A 104 -14.95 -4.76 12.33
N SER A 105 -15.95 -4.39 13.13
CA SER A 105 -15.86 -3.27 14.09
C SER A 105 -14.78 -3.38 15.17
N GLY A 106 -14.06 -4.51 15.24
CA GLY A 106 -13.06 -4.82 16.26
C GLY A 106 -13.61 -5.01 17.68
N GLU A 107 -14.91 -4.89 17.86
CA GLU A 107 -15.59 -5.09 19.14
C GLU A 107 -16.41 -6.39 19.10
N PRO A 108 -16.30 -7.26 20.13
CA PRO A 108 -17.08 -8.49 20.17
C PRO A 108 -18.58 -8.17 20.23
N ASP A 109 -19.34 -8.61 19.21
CA ASP A 109 -20.79 -8.52 19.25
C ASP A 109 -21.35 -9.51 20.27
N ASP A 110 -22.11 -9.02 21.26
CA ASP A 110 -22.86 -9.83 22.22
C ASP A 110 -23.81 -10.84 21.54
N ARG A 111 -24.13 -10.67 20.25
CA ARG A 111 -24.98 -11.56 19.44
C ARG A 111 -24.30 -12.84 18.96
N ASP A 112 -22.97 -12.91 18.96
CA ASP A 112 -22.20 -14.03 18.37
C ASP A 112 -21.82 -15.13 19.35
N ILE A 113 -22.26 -15.04 20.61
CA ILE A 113 -22.15 -16.15 21.56
C ILE A 113 -23.25 -17.20 21.28
N GLU A 114 -23.25 -17.79 20.08
CA GLU A 114 -23.79 -19.14 19.91
C GLU A 114 -22.74 -20.13 20.43
N ASN A 115 -22.92 -20.57 21.68
CA ASN A 115 -22.20 -21.71 22.25
C ASN A 115 -22.56 -22.99 21.47
N THR A 116 -21.91 -23.19 20.33
CA THR A 116 -21.96 -24.45 19.57
C THR A 116 -20.63 -25.17 19.69
N ASN A 117 -20.50 -25.89 20.80
CA ASN A 117 -19.57 -27.03 21.05
C ASN A 117 -18.11 -26.59 21.28
N ALA A 118 -17.42 -26.91 22.38
CA ALA A 118 -17.30 -28.17 23.14
C ALA A 118 -16.60 -29.32 22.40
N ASP A 119 -15.58 -29.03 21.60
CA ASP A 119 -14.49 -29.97 21.29
C ASP A 119 -13.13 -29.25 21.28
N GLY A 120 -12.41 -29.42 22.39
CA GLY A 120 -11.06 -28.91 22.56
C GLY A 120 -10.06 -29.76 21.79
N GLU A 121 -9.86 -29.42 20.52
CA GLU A 121 -8.80 -29.98 19.68
C GLU A 121 -7.99 -28.80 19.08
N ASP A 122 -6.92 -28.43 19.79
CA ASP A 122 -5.67 -27.85 19.26
C ASP A 122 -5.76 -26.88 18.07
N ALA A 123 -6.06 -25.60 18.35
CA ALA A 123 -5.69 -24.51 17.46
C ALA A 123 -4.28 -24.01 17.85
N GLY A 124 -3.26 -24.54 17.17
CA GLY A 124 -1.95 -23.89 17.14
C GLY A 124 -2.11 -22.46 16.61
N GLU A 125 -1.59 -21.49 17.37
CA GLU A 125 -1.36 -20.09 16.95
C GLU A 125 -2.52 -19.35 16.26
N GLN A 126 -3.78 -19.61 16.63
CA GLN A 126 -4.92 -18.77 16.18
C GLN A 126 -5.24 -17.73 17.25
N ASN A 127 -4.28 -16.86 17.58
CA ASN A 127 -4.55 -15.63 18.32
C ASN A 127 -5.18 -14.57 17.39
N GLU A 128 -6.09 -15.01 16.53
CA GLU A 128 -7.03 -14.19 15.80
C GLU A 128 -8.28 -14.25 16.67
N THR A 129 -8.36 -13.31 17.62
CA THR A 129 -9.65 -13.09 18.29
C THR A 129 -10.56 -12.64 17.16
N PHE A 130 -11.63 -13.39 16.90
CA PHE A 130 -12.66 -12.97 15.97
C PHE A 130 -13.76 -12.37 16.85
N PRO A 131 -14.15 -11.10 16.70
CA PRO A 131 -13.62 -10.07 15.77
C PRO A 131 -12.21 -9.56 16.11
N ASP A 132 -11.46 -9.09 15.09
CA ASP A 132 -10.07 -8.64 15.23
C ASP A 132 -10.02 -7.22 15.83
N PRO A 133 -9.50 -7.05 17.05
CA PRO A 133 -9.44 -5.74 17.69
C PRO A 133 -8.59 -4.71 16.93
N ASP A 134 -7.75 -5.14 15.99
CA ASP A 134 -6.95 -4.24 15.17
C ASP A 134 -7.74 -3.66 13.96
N ASN A 135 -8.91 -4.20 13.61
CA ASN A 135 -9.74 -3.68 12.49
C ASN A 135 -10.53 -2.41 12.87
N GLY A 136 -11.11 -2.38 14.08
CA GLY A 136 -11.97 -1.27 14.50
C GLY A 136 -11.24 0.07 14.71
N PRO A 137 -11.96 1.17 15.04
CA PRO A 137 -11.42 2.54 15.14
C PRO A 137 -10.31 2.71 16.17
N TYR A 138 -10.28 1.83 17.18
CA TYR A 138 -9.31 1.85 18.27
C TYR A 138 -8.16 0.84 18.08
N GLY A 139 -8.15 0.11 16.96
CA GLY A 139 -7.07 -0.78 16.55
C GLY A 139 -5.78 -0.02 16.24
N ASP A 140 -4.65 -0.71 16.36
CA ASP A 140 -3.30 -0.21 16.04
C ASP A 140 -2.52 -1.36 15.35
N PRO A 141 -2.86 -1.68 14.09
CA PRO A 141 -2.34 -2.87 13.40
C PRO A 141 -0.82 -2.88 13.25
N ASP A 142 -0.22 -1.72 13.00
CA ASP A 142 1.22 -1.58 12.80
C ASP A 142 2.01 -1.26 14.08
N ARG A 143 1.31 -0.94 15.18
CA ARG A 143 1.85 -0.71 16.52
C ARG A 143 2.78 0.50 16.61
N ASP A 144 2.52 1.50 15.77
CA ASP A 144 3.22 2.77 15.82
C ASP A 144 2.67 3.69 16.94
N GLY A 145 1.47 3.36 17.44
CA GLY A 145 0.78 4.00 18.54
C GLY A 145 -0.21 5.10 18.15
N LEU A 146 -0.55 5.22 16.86
CA LEU A 146 -1.79 5.82 16.39
C LEU A 146 -2.88 4.76 16.32
N THR A 147 -4.14 5.18 16.32
CA THR A 147 -5.27 4.27 16.11
C THR A 147 -5.86 4.49 14.72
N ASN A 148 -6.56 3.50 14.17
CA ASN A 148 -7.22 3.61 12.86
C ASN A 148 -8.03 4.91 12.71
N GLU A 149 -8.80 5.33 13.73
CA GLU A 149 -9.53 6.62 13.71
C GLU A 149 -8.60 7.84 13.59
N GLN A 150 -7.46 7.82 14.29
CA GLN A 150 -6.49 8.92 14.25
C GLN A 150 -5.81 8.98 12.89
N GLU A 151 -5.48 7.83 12.33
CA GLU A 151 -4.85 7.68 11.03
C GLU A 151 -5.79 8.08 9.90
N ALA A 152 -7.07 7.70 9.99
CA ALA A 152 -8.11 8.20 9.10
C ALA A 152 -8.19 9.74 9.12
N ALA A 153 -8.04 10.35 10.31
CA ALA A 153 -8.10 11.80 10.48
C ALA A 153 -6.88 12.54 9.92
N ILE A 154 -5.68 11.92 9.95
CA ILE A 154 -4.44 12.53 9.43
C ILE A 154 -4.10 12.06 8.01
N GLY A 155 -4.74 11.00 7.52
CA GLY A 155 -4.57 10.41 6.20
C GLY A 155 -3.44 9.38 6.07
N THR A 156 -2.89 8.89 7.18
CA THR A 156 -1.84 7.86 7.21
C THR A 156 -2.43 6.46 7.04
N ASN A 157 -1.56 5.47 6.82
CA ASN A 157 -1.94 4.09 6.56
C ASN A 157 -1.84 3.25 7.85
N PRO A 158 -2.97 2.74 8.38
CA PRO A 158 -3.02 1.98 9.64
C PRO A 158 -2.27 0.66 9.65
N THR A 159 -1.87 0.17 8.49
CA THR A 159 -1.08 -1.07 8.36
C THR A 159 0.40 -0.81 8.15
N ALA A 160 0.84 0.45 8.16
CA ALA A 160 2.20 0.84 7.84
C ALA A 160 2.70 1.94 8.77
N SER A 161 3.55 1.55 9.71
CA SER A 161 4.07 2.47 10.74
C SER A 161 4.78 3.71 10.20
N ASP A 162 5.19 3.68 8.94
CA ASP A 162 5.90 4.73 8.20
C ASP A 162 5.21 4.83 6.82
N SER A 163 4.19 5.70 6.74
CA SER A 163 3.28 5.75 5.59
C SER A 163 3.97 6.25 4.32
N ASP A 164 4.95 7.14 4.45
CA ASP A 164 5.64 7.75 3.32
C ASP A 164 7.01 7.12 3.00
N GLY A 165 7.48 6.23 3.87
CA GLY A 165 8.69 5.43 3.70
C GLY A 165 9.99 6.20 3.93
N ASP A 166 9.96 7.29 4.70
CA ASP A 166 11.12 8.13 4.97
C ASP A 166 12.00 7.61 6.14
N GLY A 167 11.46 6.64 6.89
CA GLY A 167 12.08 5.96 8.02
C GLY A 167 11.61 6.47 9.39
N LEU A 168 10.83 7.55 9.45
CA LEU A 168 10.14 8.00 10.66
C LEU A 168 8.77 7.32 10.75
N ASN A 169 8.24 7.21 11.97
CA ASN A 169 6.90 6.66 12.13
C ASN A 169 5.84 7.77 12.21
N ASP A 170 4.66 7.48 11.72
CA ASP A 170 3.58 8.45 11.50
C ASP A 170 3.20 9.20 12.78
N ARG A 171 3.16 8.48 13.91
CA ARG A 171 2.93 9.07 15.23
C ARG A 171 3.93 10.14 15.60
N TRP A 172 5.21 9.89 15.33
CA TRP A 172 6.27 10.81 15.69
C TRP A 172 6.21 12.06 14.84
N GLU A 173 6.02 11.88 13.54
CA GLU A 173 5.90 13.00 12.60
C GLU A 173 4.72 13.88 12.97
N SER A 174 3.55 13.30 13.23
CA SER A 174 2.34 14.01 13.67
C SER A 174 2.54 14.89 14.91
N LEU A 175 3.44 14.51 15.83
CA LEU A 175 3.74 15.28 17.04
C LEU A 175 4.75 16.41 16.81
N TYR A 176 5.62 16.27 15.81
CA TYR A 176 6.74 17.18 15.56
C TYR A 176 6.63 17.93 14.23
N THR A 177 5.52 17.79 13.50
CA THR A 177 5.25 18.53 12.26
C THR A 177 5.40 20.03 12.48
N GLU A 178 6.21 20.68 11.65
CA GLU A 178 6.46 22.12 11.71
C GLU A 178 6.38 22.76 10.32
N THR A 179 5.52 23.76 10.16
CA THR A 179 5.45 24.54 8.92
C THR A 179 6.35 25.78 9.01
N VAL A 180 7.38 25.82 8.16
CA VAL A 180 8.31 26.94 8.07
C VAL A 180 8.00 27.80 6.83
N GLN A 181 7.95 29.12 7.00
CA GLN A 181 7.75 30.05 5.90
C GLN A 181 9.08 30.35 5.21
N THR A 182 9.25 29.91 3.96
CA THR A 182 10.43 30.23 3.14
C THR A 182 10.10 31.32 2.11
N PRO A 183 11.11 32.00 1.52
CA PRO A 183 10.90 32.94 0.41
C PRO A 183 10.23 32.31 -0.83
N GLN A 184 10.27 30.98 -0.95
CA GLN A 184 9.69 30.20 -2.04
C GLN A 184 8.27 29.70 -1.72
N GLY A 185 7.81 29.84 -0.47
CA GLY A 185 6.52 29.36 0.03
C GLY A 185 6.62 28.67 1.39
N PRO A 186 5.47 28.33 2.00
CA PRO A 186 5.45 27.48 3.19
C PRO A 186 5.97 26.08 2.84
N VAL A 187 6.82 25.52 3.69
CA VAL A 187 7.26 24.12 3.62
C VAL A 187 6.91 23.45 4.94
N THR A 188 6.27 22.29 4.87
CA THR A 188 5.99 21.44 6.04
C THR A 188 7.15 20.48 6.22
N LEU A 189 7.69 20.41 7.44
CA LEU A 189 8.71 19.47 7.86
C LEU A 189 8.05 18.34 8.65
N LEU A 190 8.54 17.11 8.50
CA LEU A 190 8.06 15.93 9.22
C LEU A 190 6.55 15.72 8.97
N ASP A 191 6.23 15.58 7.69
CA ASP A 191 4.87 15.38 7.20
C ASP A 191 4.72 13.89 6.92
N PRO A 192 3.90 13.14 7.68
CA PRO A 192 3.83 11.68 7.60
C PRO A 192 3.34 11.14 6.24
N LEU A 193 2.83 12.03 5.37
CA LEU A 193 2.35 11.68 4.04
C LEU A 193 3.32 12.08 2.93
N ASN A 194 4.45 12.66 3.29
CA ASN A 194 5.39 13.19 2.33
C ASN A 194 6.82 12.99 2.80
N PRO A 195 7.57 12.09 2.13
CA PRO A 195 8.87 11.70 2.62
C PRO A 195 9.84 12.88 2.57
N ASN A 196 9.48 13.97 1.88
CA ASN A 196 10.30 15.16 1.71
C ASN A 196 11.62 14.87 0.98
N TRP A 197 11.79 13.67 0.38
CA TRP A 197 13.01 13.27 -0.38
C TRP A 197 13.17 14.04 -1.71
N GLY A 198 12.14 14.78 -2.12
CA GLY A 198 12.18 15.71 -3.25
C GLY A 198 12.16 17.20 -2.86
N CYS A 199 12.29 17.52 -1.58
CA CYS A 199 12.05 18.87 -1.07
C CYS A 199 13.23 19.82 -1.37
N PRO A 200 12.98 21.09 -1.77
CA PRO A 200 13.99 22.14 -1.92
C PRO A 200 14.90 22.35 -0.69
N LEU A 201 14.54 21.80 0.47
CA LEU A 201 15.30 21.77 1.73
C LEU A 201 16.71 21.17 1.57
N LEU A 202 16.93 20.30 0.58
CA LEU A 202 18.26 19.74 0.26
C LEU A 202 19.11 20.66 -0.61
N THR A 203 18.56 21.75 -1.12
CA THR A 203 19.41 22.74 -1.78
C THR A 203 20.23 23.47 -0.71
N PRO A 204 21.54 23.66 -0.90
CA PRO A 204 22.39 24.36 0.08
C PRO A 204 21.91 25.76 0.44
N GLN A 205 21.08 26.37 -0.42
CA GLN A 205 20.46 27.67 -0.20
C GLN A 205 19.31 27.60 0.80
N VAL A 206 18.38 26.67 0.63
CA VAL A 206 17.24 26.54 1.57
C VAL A 206 17.71 26.01 2.92
N GLU A 207 18.71 25.12 2.97
CA GLU A 207 19.36 24.71 4.23
C GLU A 207 19.95 25.93 4.98
N ALA A 208 20.70 26.78 4.28
CA ALA A 208 21.29 27.97 4.88
C ALA A 208 20.22 28.98 5.34
N GLU A 209 19.13 29.13 4.58
CA GLU A 209 17.99 29.97 4.97
C GLU A 209 17.28 29.43 6.21
N MET A 210 17.07 28.12 6.31
CA MET A 210 16.45 27.50 7.48
C MET A 210 17.31 27.62 8.73
N GLN A 211 18.63 27.43 8.62
CA GLN A 211 19.55 27.67 9.74
C GLN A 211 19.44 29.11 10.28
N VAL A 212 19.07 30.07 9.44
CA VAL A 212 18.83 31.47 9.84
C VAL A 212 17.43 31.66 10.43
N ILE A 213 16.40 30.97 9.92
CA ILE A 213 15.00 31.13 10.35
C ILE A 213 14.72 30.43 11.69
N ILE A 214 15.02 29.14 11.80
CA ILE A 214 14.71 28.32 13.00
C ILE A 214 15.91 28.19 13.96
N GLY A 215 17.09 28.66 13.53
CA GLY A 215 18.31 28.64 14.31
C GLY A 215 19.08 27.31 14.18
N THR A 216 20.41 27.39 14.26
CA THR A 216 21.31 26.25 14.07
C THR A 216 21.17 25.14 15.11
N SER A 217 20.75 25.45 16.34
CA SER A 217 20.52 24.43 17.37
C SER A 217 19.30 23.56 17.07
N THR A 218 18.22 24.19 16.61
CA THR A 218 16.95 23.54 16.27
C THR A 218 17.11 22.75 14.96
N TRP A 219 17.82 23.32 13.99
CA TRP A 219 18.22 22.62 12.76
C TRP A 219 19.03 21.36 13.05
N ASN A 220 20.04 21.46 13.92
CA ASN A 220 20.86 20.30 14.28
C ASN A 220 20.08 19.25 15.07
N SER A 221 19.08 19.61 15.87
CA SER A 221 18.22 18.59 16.52
C SER A 221 17.38 17.84 15.50
N TYR A 222 16.83 18.50 14.47
CA TYR A 222 16.09 17.82 13.40
C TYR A 222 17.00 16.94 12.56
N GLN A 223 18.20 17.39 12.19
CA GLN A 223 19.18 16.55 11.49
C GLN A 223 19.62 15.36 12.33
N LEU A 224 19.79 15.51 13.65
CA LEU A 224 20.12 14.40 14.53
C LEU A 224 18.98 13.39 14.64
N VAL A 225 17.72 13.81 14.61
CA VAL A 225 16.57 12.89 14.57
C VAL A 225 16.56 12.13 13.25
N GLN A 226 16.68 12.83 12.11
CA GLN A 226 16.81 12.21 10.79
C GLN A 226 18.00 11.22 10.78
N THR A 227 19.21 11.64 11.17
CA THR A 227 20.39 10.75 11.15
C THR A 227 20.42 9.68 12.25
N ALA A 228 19.64 9.81 13.33
CA ALA A 228 19.53 8.78 14.37
C ALA A 228 18.49 7.71 14.02
N ILE A 229 17.51 8.01 13.17
CA ILE A 229 16.46 7.07 12.77
C ILE A 229 16.74 6.46 11.37
N ILE A 230 17.46 7.16 10.49
CA ILE A 230 17.92 6.67 9.17
C ILE A 230 18.97 5.53 9.18
N PRO A 231 19.71 5.13 10.26
CA PRO A 231 20.77 4.13 10.10
C PRO A 231 20.26 2.67 9.94
N VAL A 232 18.97 2.44 9.66
CA VAL A 232 18.46 1.12 9.27
C VAL A 232 18.61 0.84 7.77
N ILE A 233 18.83 1.84 6.91
CA ILE A 233 18.94 1.64 5.44
C ILE A 233 20.34 1.96 4.89
N GLN A 234 21.39 1.44 5.53
CA GLN A 234 22.74 1.41 4.94
C GLN A 234 23.48 0.06 5.13
N PHE A 235 22.76 -1.06 5.20
CA PHE A 235 23.34 -2.40 4.98
C PHE A 235 22.39 -3.33 4.24
#